data_AF-A0A7S1T6H2-F1
#
_entry.id   AF-A0A7S1T6H2-F1
#
_cell.length_a   1.000
_cell.length_b   1.000
_cell.length_c   1.000
_cell.angle_alpha   90.00
_cell.angle_beta   90.00
_cell.angle_gamma   90.00
#
_symmetry.space_group_name_H-M   'P 1'
#
loop_
_entity.id
_entity.type
_entity.pdbx_description
1 polymer ?
#
loop_
_entity_poly.entity_id
_entity_poly.type
_entity_poly.pdbx_seq_one_letter_code
_entity_poly.pdbx_strand_id
1 'polypeptide(L)'
;KRPCDDDILLGELAFETQRFSGAQIANLVNTAAMLAGRDGRESIAHADLENALDLERLGPARKPYSEPRRRRMALQEGATALLATLMPSIEPVLSVSIIPREKYPMGQTILKVNEARELNNVFTRRYLEEQLLMVMSGRAAEQVAYGGDEVSTINQRRLVLARRIVTKLVVAGAMSDDPRIGPRTVSHPIDKGGDRLIQIVPS
;
A
#
# COMPACT_ATOMS: atom_id res chain seq x y z
N LYS A 1 22.63 -28.64 10.62
CA LYS A 1 22.37 -28.15 9.24
C LYS A 1 20.95 -28.54 8.88
N ARG A 2 20.12 -27.63 8.38
CA ARG A 2 18.81 -28.00 7.84
C ARG A 2 19.03 -28.43 6.38
N PRO A 3 18.56 -29.60 5.95
CA PRO A 3 18.73 -30.04 4.56
C PRO A 3 17.98 -29.11 3.62
N CYS A 4 18.59 -28.79 2.49
CA CYS A 4 18.10 -27.90 1.46
C CYS A 4 18.22 -28.63 0.12
N ASP A 5 17.26 -28.41 -0.77
CA ASP A 5 17.38 -28.89 -2.15
C ASP A 5 18.49 -28.14 -2.90
N ASP A 6 19.08 -28.77 -3.92
CA ASP A 6 20.20 -28.21 -4.70
C ASP A 6 19.76 -27.07 -5.63
N ASP A 7 18.45 -26.94 -5.89
CA ASP A 7 17.85 -25.99 -6.82
C ASP A 7 17.48 -24.63 -6.19
N ILE A 8 17.88 -24.39 -4.94
CA ILE A 8 17.60 -23.13 -4.25
C ILE A 8 18.37 -21.97 -4.90
N LEU A 9 17.62 -21.00 -5.43
CA LEU A 9 18.14 -19.77 -6.00
C LEU A 9 18.53 -18.76 -4.91
N LEU A 10 19.66 -19.00 -4.23
CA LEU A 10 20.15 -18.16 -3.13
C LEU A 10 20.40 -16.70 -3.53
N GLY A 11 20.76 -16.44 -4.79
CA GLY A 11 20.97 -15.08 -5.30
C GLY A 11 19.70 -14.23 -5.29
N GLU A 12 18.57 -14.83 -5.65
CA GLU A 12 17.26 -14.16 -5.64
C GLU A 12 16.82 -13.87 -4.21
N LEU A 13 16.93 -14.87 -3.34
CA LEU A 13 16.62 -14.71 -1.91
C LEU A 13 17.50 -13.63 -1.26
N ALA A 14 18.79 -13.58 -1.58
CA ALA A 14 19.70 -12.55 -1.06
C ALA A 14 19.27 -11.15 -1.52
N PHE A 15 18.86 -11.00 -2.78
CA PHE A 15 18.33 -9.73 -3.30
C PHE A 15 17.03 -9.32 -2.58
N GLU A 16 16.12 -10.26 -2.40
CA GLU A 16 14.84 -10.05 -1.72
C GLU A 16 14.97 -9.76 -0.20
N THR A 17 16.08 -10.19 0.41
CA THR A 17 16.33 -10.05 1.86
C THR A 17 17.42 -9.03 2.20
N GLN A 18 17.82 -8.15 1.27
CA GLN A 18 18.87 -7.14 1.48
C GLN A 18 18.68 -6.25 2.72
N ARG A 19 17.43 -6.07 3.18
CA ARG A 19 17.09 -5.25 4.36
C ARG A 19 16.81 -6.08 5.61
N PHE A 20 17.02 -7.39 5.59
CA PHE A 20 16.77 -8.27 6.73
C PHE A 20 17.96 -8.28 7.69
N SER A 21 17.68 -8.24 8.98
CA SER A 21 18.66 -8.54 10.02
C SER A 21 18.99 -10.04 10.06
N GLY A 22 20.13 -10.40 10.66
CA GLY A 22 20.51 -11.81 10.84
C GLY A 22 19.46 -12.63 11.60
N ALA A 23 18.75 -12.00 12.54
CA ALA A 23 17.64 -12.63 13.25
C ALA A 23 16.44 -12.93 12.32
N GLN A 24 16.12 -12.02 11.39
CA GLN A 24 15.05 -12.22 10.41
C GLN A 24 15.41 -13.31 9.41
N ILE A 25 16.67 -13.38 8.97
CA ILE A 25 17.14 -14.46 8.10
C ILE A 25 17.09 -15.81 8.84
N ALA A 26 17.47 -15.85 10.12
CA ALA A 26 17.34 -17.07 10.92
C ALA A 26 15.87 -17.50 11.07
N ASN A 27 14.95 -16.57 11.31
CA ASN A 27 13.52 -16.85 11.39
C ASN A 27 12.93 -17.31 10.05
N LEU A 28 13.35 -16.73 8.93
CA LEU A 28 12.99 -17.14 7.58
C LEU A 28 13.31 -18.63 7.37
N VAL A 29 14.58 -19.00 7.58
CA VAL A 29 15.04 -20.39 7.40
C VAL A 29 14.33 -21.34 8.37
N ASN A 30 14.06 -20.88 9.60
CA ASN A 30 13.32 -21.67 10.56
C ASN A 30 11.88 -21.95 10.10
N THR A 31 11.20 -20.93 9.58
CA THR A 31 9.85 -21.01 9.03
C THR A 31 9.80 -21.91 7.81
N ALA A 32 10.76 -21.80 6.89
CA ALA A 32 10.84 -22.64 5.69
C ALA A 32 10.92 -24.13 6.05
N ALA A 33 11.75 -24.51 7.02
CA ALA A 33 11.82 -25.91 7.43
C ALA A 33 10.59 -26.37 8.23
N MET A 34 9.90 -25.49 8.95
CA MET A 34 8.60 -25.84 9.54
C MET A 34 7.55 -26.14 8.46
N LEU A 35 7.56 -25.39 7.35
CA LEU A 35 6.67 -25.64 6.20
C LEU A 35 6.98 -26.98 5.54
N ALA A 36 8.27 -27.25 5.24
CA ALA A 36 8.71 -28.53 4.70
C ALA A 36 8.29 -29.71 5.60
N GLY A 37 8.55 -29.60 6.91
CA GLY A 37 8.18 -30.63 7.88
C GLY A 37 6.67 -30.83 8.02
N ARG A 38 5.86 -29.77 7.90
CA ARG A 38 4.39 -29.86 7.93
C ARG A 38 3.86 -30.70 6.76
N ASP A 39 4.53 -30.64 5.62
CA ASP A 39 4.18 -31.41 4.43
C ASP A 39 4.89 -32.78 4.38
N GLY A 40 5.58 -33.17 5.47
CA GLY A 40 6.27 -34.46 5.58
C GLY A 40 7.57 -34.56 4.79
N ARG A 41 8.16 -33.44 4.35
CA ARG A 41 9.41 -33.40 3.59
C ARG A 41 10.62 -33.23 4.51
N GLU A 42 11.73 -33.87 4.15
CA GLU A 42 12.99 -33.84 4.91
C GLU A 42 13.93 -32.71 4.47
N SER A 43 13.72 -32.15 3.26
CA SER A 43 14.48 -31.04 2.69
C SER A 43 13.62 -29.81 2.46
N ILE A 44 14.24 -28.64 2.62
CA ILE A 44 13.66 -27.34 2.29
C ILE A 44 13.75 -27.14 0.78
N ALA A 45 12.60 -26.94 0.13
CA ALA A 45 12.53 -26.56 -1.27
C ALA A 45 12.57 -25.04 -1.43
N HIS A 46 12.89 -24.54 -2.63
CA HIS A 46 12.87 -23.10 -2.90
C HIS A 46 11.53 -22.44 -2.55
N ALA A 47 10.42 -23.10 -2.88
CA ALA A 47 9.06 -22.62 -2.57
C ALA A 47 8.80 -22.46 -1.07
N ASP A 48 9.45 -23.23 -0.19
CA ASP A 48 9.29 -23.04 1.26
C ASP A 48 9.96 -21.75 1.73
N LEU A 49 11.08 -21.38 1.12
CA LEU A 49 11.79 -20.13 1.41
C LEU A 49 11.00 -18.93 0.90
N GLU A 50 10.40 -19.02 -0.29
CA GLU A 50 9.49 -18.00 -0.81
C GLU A 50 8.26 -17.84 0.09
N ASN A 51 7.63 -18.95 0.50
CA ASN A 51 6.49 -18.93 1.42
C ASN A 51 6.87 -18.38 2.80
N ALA A 52 8.04 -18.75 3.32
CA ALA A 52 8.56 -18.23 4.58
C ALA A 52 8.86 -16.73 4.48
N LEU A 53 9.36 -16.26 3.34
CA LEU A 53 9.61 -14.85 3.08
C LEU A 53 8.31 -14.04 3.10
N ASP A 54 7.28 -14.57 2.45
CA ASP A 54 5.93 -14.01 2.49
C ASP A 54 5.36 -13.97 3.91
N LEU A 55 5.57 -15.01 4.71
CA LEU A 55 5.16 -15.06 6.11
C LEU A 55 5.91 -14.04 6.97
N GLU A 56 7.22 -13.88 6.79
CA GLU A 56 8.03 -12.89 7.52
C GLU A 56 7.59 -11.46 7.15
N ARG A 57 7.41 -11.18 5.86
CA ARG A 57 7.00 -9.86 5.34
C ARG A 57 5.58 -9.52 5.78
N LEU A 58 4.63 -10.42 5.54
CA LEU A 58 3.19 -10.12 5.62
C LEU A 58 2.51 -10.66 6.88
N GLY A 59 3.14 -11.58 7.60
CA GLY A 59 2.56 -12.34 8.70
C GLY A 59 1.69 -13.53 8.22
N PRO A 60 1.29 -14.40 9.16
CA PRO A 60 0.44 -15.54 8.87
C PRO A 60 -0.93 -15.12 8.30
N ALA A 61 -1.48 -15.97 7.44
CA ALA A 61 -2.81 -15.79 6.89
C ALA A 61 -3.87 -15.88 8.01
N ARG A 62 -4.89 -15.04 7.92
CA ARG A 62 -6.05 -15.05 8.83
C ARG A 62 -7.23 -15.79 8.21
N LYS A 63 -8.28 -15.97 9.01
CA LYS A 63 -9.57 -16.47 8.53
C LYS A 63 -10.04 -15.65 7.32
N PRO A 64 -10.55 -16.30 6.26
CA PRO A 64 -11.10 -15.61 5.11
C PRO A 64 -12.19 -14.61 5.50
N TYR A 65 -12.38 -13.58 4.68
CA TYR A 65 -13.53 -12.69 4.81
C TYR A 65 -14.84 -13.44 4.58
N SER A 66 -15.93 -12.94 5.19
CA SER A 66 -17.28 -13.31 4.76
C SER A 66 -17.49 -12.93 3.30
N GLU A 67 -18.40 -13.62 2.60
CA GLU A 67 -18.64 -13.39 1.17
C GLU A 67 -18.94 -11.92 0.82
N PRO A 68 -19.81 -11.19 1.56
CA PRO A 68 -20.05 -9.78 1.27
C PRO A 68 -18.80 -8.91 1.41
N ARG A 69 -17.99 -9.16 2.45
CA ARG A 69 -16.75 -8.41 2.70
C ARG A 69 -15.68 -8.75 1.67
N ARG A 70 -15.59 -10.02 1.26
CA ARG A 70 -14.67 -10.48 0.21
C ARG A 70 -14.93 -9.76 -1.11
N ARG A 71 -16.19 -9.60 -1.50
CA ARG A 71 -16.58 -8.86 -2.72
C ARG A 71 -16.18 -7.39 -2.67
N ARG A 72 -16.47 -6.69 -1.56
CA ARG A 72 -16.07 -5.28 -1.39
C ARG A 72 -14.54 -5.10 -1.40
N MET A 73 -13.80 -6.03 -0.77
CA MET A 73 -12.33 -6.04 -0.82
C MET A 73 -11.80 -6.25 -2.22
N ALA A 74 -12.34 -7.22 -2.96
CA ALA A 74 -11.96 -7.47 -4.35
C ALA A 74 -12.24 -6.26 -5.24
N LEU A 75 -13.38 -5.60 -5.06
CA LEU A 75 -13.73 -4.39 -5.79
C LEU A 75 -12.74 -3.25 -5.48
N GLN A 76 -12.42 -3.03 -4.21
CA GLN A 76 -11.53 -1.95 -3.79
C GLN A 76 -10.09 -2.14 -4.31
N GLU A 77 -9.53 -3.33 -4.16
CA GLU A 77 -8.17 -3.61 -4.62
C GLU A 77 -8.10 -3.71 -6.14
N GLY A 78 -9.12 -4.29 -6.79
CA GLY A 78 -9.24 -4.30 -8.25
C GLY A 78 -9.32 -2.89 -8.85
N ALA A 79 -10.12 -2.00 -8.27
CA ALA A 79 -10.21 -0.61 -8.71
C ALA A 79 -8.88 0.13 -8.52
N THR A 80 -8.20 -0.10 -7.41
CA THR A 80 -6.88 0.50 -7.16
C THR A 80 -5.86 0.03 -8.18
N ALA A 81 -5.77 -1.29 -8.42
CA ALA A 81 -4.83 -1.87 -9.35
C ALA A 81 -5.09 -1.41 -10.80
N LEU A 82 -6.36 -1.35 -11.20
CA LEU A 82 -6.74 -0.85 -12.52
C LEU A 82 -6.30 0.60 -12.71
N LEU A 83 -6.62 1.49 -11.77
CA LEU A 83 -6.25 2.89 -11.86
C LEU A 83 -4.73 3.07 -11.81
N ALA A 84 -4.01 2.36 -10.92
CA ALA A 84 -2.55 2.38 -10.89
C ALA A 84 -1.94 1.99 -12.24
N THR A 85 -2.52 1.02 -12.93
CA THR A 85 -2.04 0.55 -14.24
C THR A 85 -2.31 1.57 -15.36
N LEU A 86 -3.41 2.31 -15.28
CA LEU A 86 -3.79 3.31 -16.29
C LEU A 86 -3.11 4.67 -16.08
N MET A 87 -2.58 4.94 -14.90
CA MET A 87 -1.97 6.23 -14.55
C MET A 87 -0.47 6.23 -14.84
N PRO A 88 0.01 7.00 -15.82
CA PRO A 88 1.39 6.91 -16.31
C PRO A 88 2.44 7.46 -15.33
N SER A 89 2.05 8.30 -14.36
CA SER A 89 2.98 8.82 -13.36
C SER A 89 3.14 7.88 -12.16
N ILE A 90 2.24 6.91 -12.02
CA ILE A 90 2.20 5.98 -10.89
C ILE A 90 3.08 4.77 -11.17
N GLU A 91 3.78 4.32 -10.14
CA GLU A 91 4.62 3.14 -10.23
C GLU A 91 3.81 1.88 -10.61
N PRO A 92 4.38 0.96 -11.41
CA PRO A 92 3.67 -0.25 -11.82
C PRO A 92 3.22 -1.10 -10.63
N VAL A 93 2.07 -1.76 -10.77
CA VAL A 93 1.59 -2.73 -9.78
C VAL A 93 2.57 -3.90 -9.71
N LEU A 94 3.05 -4.20 -8.50
CA LEU A 94 3.89 -5.35 -8.20
C LEU A 94 3.02 -6.57 -7.86
N SER A 95 2.02 -6.40 -6.99
CA SER A 95 1.13 -7.48 -6.59
C SER A 95 -0.19 -6.95 -6.03
N VAL A 96 -1.22 -7.80 -6.09
CA VAL A 96 -2.55 -7.52 -5.53
C VAL A 96 -3.00 -8.73 -4.74
N SER A 97 -3.49 -8.50 -3.52
CA SER A 97 -4.02 -9.56 -2.66
C SER A 97 -5.22 -9.11 -1.86
N ILE A 98 -6.21 -9.98 -1.77
CA ILE A 98 -7.37 -9.83 -0.87
C ILE A 98 -7.30 -10.79 0.30
N ILE A 99 -6.18 -11.48 0.50
CA ILE A 99 -6.03 -12.46 1.58
C ILE A 99 -5.67 -11.69 2.86
N PRO A 100 -6.53 -11.72 3.91
CA PRO A 100 -6.21 -11.05 5.16
C PRO A 100 -5.02 -11.73 5.84
N ARG A 101 -4.07 -10.93 6.32
CA ARG A 101 -2.91 -11.40 7.08
C ARG A 101 -2.81 -10.67 8.42
N GLU A 102 -1.97 -11.16 9.32
CA GLU A 102 -1.88 -10.61 10.68
C GLU A 102 -1.45 -9.13 10.71
N LYS A 103 -0.33 -8.79 10.06
CA LYS A 103 0.15 -7.40 9.94
C LYS A 103 -0.80 -6.54 9.09
N TYR A 104 -1.58 -7.20 8.24
CA TYR A 104 -2.31 -6.61 7.15
C TYR A 104 -3.71 -7.22 7.00
N PRO A 105 -4.64 -6.86 7.89
CA PRO A 105 -5.94 -7.51 7.94
C PRO A 105 -6.90 -7.10 6.81
N MET A 106 -6.51 -6.13 5.97
CA MET A 106 -7.26 -5.66 4.79
C MET A 106 -6.55 -6.12 3.51
N GLY A 107 -7.25 -6.11 2.37
CA GLY A 107 -6.61 -6.29 1.06
C GLY A 107 -5.58 -5.20 0.74
N GLN A 108 -4.70 -5.49 -0.21
CA GLN A 108 -3.63 -4.58 -0.64
C GLN A 108 -3.32 -4.68 -2.12
N THR A 109 -2.94 -3.52 -2.65
CA THR A 109 -2.32 -3.33 -3.95
C THR A 109 -0.95 -2.74 -3.67
N ILE A 110 0.11 -3.48 -4.01
CA ILE A 110 1.50 -3.09 -3.79
C ILE A 110 2.04 -2.59 -5.14
N LEU A 111 2.64 -1.41 -5.12
CA LEU A 111 3.34 -0.85 -6.28
C LEU A 111 4.84 -1.15 -6.19
N LYS A 112 5.54 -1.15 -7.31
CA LYS A 112 7.00 -1.21 -7.34
C LYS A 112 7.59 0.02 -6.63
N VAL A 113 8.70 -0.17 -5.94
CA VAL A 113 9.41 0.92 -5.26
C VAL A 113 10.12 1.79 -6.29
N ASN A 114 10.04 3.11 -6.11
CA ASN A 114 10.80 4.09 -6.86
C ASN A 114 11.76 4.80 -5.91
N GLU A 115 12.99 4.30 -5.84
CA GLU A 115 13.99 4.76 -4.86
C GLU A 115 14.30 6.26 -5.01
N ALA A 116 14.39 6.77 -6.23
CA ALA A 116 14.63 8.19 -6.48
C ALA A 116 13.49 9.06 -5.92
N ARG A 117 12.23 8.59 -6.01
CA ARG A 117 11.08 9.29 -5.46
C ARG A 117 11.04 9.21 -3.93
N GLU A 118 11.38 8.06 -3.35
CA GLU A 118 11.47 7.92 -1.89
C GLU A 118 12.56 8.81 -1.30
N LEU A 119 13.73 8.89 -1.95
CA LEU A 119 14.87 9.68 -1.49
C LEU A 119 14.64 11.17 -1.63
N ASN A 120 14.19 11.62 -2.79
CA ASN A 120 14.11 13.05 -3.09
C ASN A 120 12.83 13.69 -2.53
N ASN A 121 11.77 12.90 -2.32
CA ASN A 121 10.48 13.37 -1.80
C ASN A 121 9.91 14.59 -2.57
N VAL A 122 10.27 14.70 -3.86
CA VAL A 122 9.78 15.71 -4.80
C VAL A 122 8.66 15.12 -5.65
N PHE A 123 7.52 15.81 -5.71
CA PHE A 123 6.35 15.36 -6.45
C PHE A 123 5.85 16.45 -7.38
N THR A 124 5.53 16.07 -8.62
CA THR A 124 4.82 16.95 -9.54
C THR A 124 3.35 16.97 -9.19
N ARG A 125 2.65 18.02 -9.61
CA ARG A 125 1.21 18.12 -9.50
C ARG A 125 0.50 16.91 -10.10
N ARG A 126 0.85 16.56 -11.34
CA ARG A 126 0.28 15.41 -12.07
C ARG A 126 0.39 14.12 -11.25
N TYR A 127 1.56 13.85 -10.65
CA TYR A 127 1.75 12.67 -9.82
C TYR A 127 0.80 12.68 -8.61
N LEU A 128 0.68 13.79 -7.90
CA LEU A 128 -0.20 13.89 -6.73
C LEU A 128 -1.68 13.73 -7.11
N GLU A 129 -2.11 14.27 -8.25
CA GLU A 129 -3.46 14.12 -8.77
C GLU A 129 -3.76 12.66 -9.17
N GLU A 130 -2.86 12.02 -9.91
CA GLU A 130 -3.01 10.61 -10.30
C GLU A 130 -2.96 9.69 -9.06
N GLN A 131 -2.14 10.02 -8.06
CA GLN A 131 -2.08 9.29 -6.80
C GLN A 131 -3.40 9.45 -6.01
N LEU A 132 -4.00 10.65 -6.02
CA LEU A 132 -5.29 10.90 -5.40
C LEU A 132 -6.40 10.10 -6.09
N LEU A 133 -6.43 10.07 -7.43
CA LEU A 133 -7.39 9.27 -8.20
C LEU A 133 -7.28 7.79 -7.86
N MET A 134 -6.06 7.24 -7.86
CA MET A 134 -5.81 5.85 -7.48
C MET A 134 -6.33 5.55 -6.07
N VAL A 135 -6.04 6.41 -5.09
CA VAL A 135 -6.45 6.20 -3.69
C VAL A 135 -7.98 6.29 -3.52
N MET A 136 -8.64 7.14 -4.29
CA MET A 136 -10.10 7.32 -4.24
C MET A 136 -10.88 6.29 -5.07
N SER A 137 -10.21 5.53 -5.92
CA SER A 137 -10.81 4.55 -6.85
C SER A 137 -11.73 3.54 -6.17
N GLY A 138 -11.33 2.98 -5.02
CA GLY A 138 -12.14 1.98 -4.31
C GLY A 138 -13.48 2.52 -3.83
N ARG A 139 -13.52 3.78 -3.36
CA ARG A 139 -14.77 4.46 -2.98
C ARG A 139 -15.66 4.68 -4.20
N ALA A 140 -15.08 5.16 -5.31
CA ALA A 140 -15.81 5.39 -6.55
C ALA A 140 -16.39 4.07 -7.10
N ALA A 141 -15.60 2.99 -7.06
CA ALA A 141 -16.04 1.67 -7.50
C ALA A 141 -17.20 1.14 -6.65
N GLU A 142 -17.14 1.28 -5.31
CA GLU A 142 -18.27 0.91 -4.45
C GLU A 142 -19.53 1.72 -4.75
N GLN A 143 -19.38 3.03 -4.98
CA GLN A 143 -20.52 3.88 -5.34
C GLN A 143 -21.18 3.43 -6.65
N VAL A 144 -20.39 3.02 -7.64
CA VAL A 144 -20.90 2.49 -8.91
C VAL A 144 -21.56 1.12 -8.73
N ALA A 145 -20.95 0.22 -7.96
CA ALA A 145 -21.40 -1.17 -7.82
C ALA A 145 -22.60 -1.34 -6.87
N TYR A 146 -22.67 -0.53 -5.81
CA TYR A 146 -23.65 -0.70 -4.73
C TYR A 146 -24.57 0.51 -4.53
N GLY A 147 -24.25 1.67 -5.11
CA GLY A 147 -24.97 2.92 -4.90
C GLY A 147 -24.37 3.79 -3.79
N GLY A 148 -24.79 5.06 -3.75
CA GLY A 148 -24.22 6.08 -2.86
C GLY A 148 -24.40 5.80 -1.36
N ASP A 149 -25.58 5.30 -0.98
CA ASP A 149 -25.93 5.00 0.42
C ASP A 149 -25.24 3.74 0.94
N GLU A 150 -24.76 2.89 0.03
CA GLU A 150 -24.12 1.61 0.33
C GLU A 150 -22.59 1.67 0.31
N VAL A 151 -22.00 2.86 0.24
CA VAL A 151 -20.54 3.03 0.29
C VAL A 151 -20.03 2.71 1.70
N SER A 152 -19.15 1.72 1.82
CA SER A 152 -18.72 1.22 3.13
C SER A 152 -17.49 1.95 3.72
N THR A 153 -17.24 1.71 5.01
CA THR A 153 -16.12 2.28 5.77
C THR A 153 -14.75 1.63 5.48
N ILE A 154 -14.71 0.62 4.61
CA ILE A 154 -13.48 -0.08 4.19
C ILE A 154 -12.45 0.88 3.55
N ASN A 155 -12.93 1.98 2.98
CA ASN A 155 -12.11 3.03 2.37
C ASN A 155 -11.47 4.00 3.39
N GLN A 156 -11.75 3.89 4.69
CA GLN A 156 -11.29 4.85 5.70
C GLN A 156 -9.77 5.07 5.68
N ARG A 157 -8.97 3.99 5.55
CA ARG A 157 -7.50 4.10 5.47
C ARG A 157 -7.04 4.87 4.23
N ARG A 158 -7.69 4.62 3.09
CA ARG A 158 -7.41 5.33 1.82
C ARG A 158 -7.82 6.79 1.92
N LEU A 159 -8.94 7.11 2.58
CA LEU A 159 -9.36 8.50 2.79
C LEU A 159 -8.37 9.30 3.65
N VAL A 160 -7.72 8.67 4.63
CA VAL A 160 -6.63 9.32 5.39
C VAL A 160 -5.46 9.66 4.47
N LEU A 161 -5.09 8.75 3.57
CA LEU A 161 -4.04 8.99 2.59
C LEU A 161 -4.45 10.07 1.58
N ALA A 162 -5.68 10.05 1.07
CA ALA A 162 -6.22 11.07 0.18
C ALA A 162 -6.13 12.46 0.80
N ARG A 163 -6.49 12.61 2.09
CA ARG A 163 -6.33 13.87 2.82
C ARG A 163 -4.88 14.34 2.86
N ARG A 164 -3.92 13.44 3.13
CA ARG A 164 -2.48 13.77 3.12
C ARG A 164 -2.01 14.23 1.73
N ILE A 165 -2.48 13.58 0.67
CA ILE A 165 -2.15 13.97 -0.71
C ILE A 165 -2.72 15.35 -1.02
N VAL A 166 -3.98 15.62 -0.66
CA VAL A 166 -4.61 16.92 -0.85
C VAL A 166 -3.88 18.01 -0.05
N THR A 167 -3.47 17.73 1.19
CA THR A 167 -2.66 18.68 1.98
C THR A 167 -1.32 18.95 1.30
N LYS A 168 -0.64 17.93 0.75
CA LYS A 168 0.60 18.14 -0.02
C LYS A 168 0.35 18.98 -1.27
N LEU A 169 -0.72 18.70 -2.01
CA LEU A 169 -1.04 19.39 -3.26
C LEU A 169 -1.40 20.86 -3.02
N VAL A 170 -2.32 21.13 -2.10
CA VAL A 170 -2.87 22.48 -1.88
C VAL A 170 -2.02 23.31 -0.92
N VAL A 171 -1.59 22.72 0.20
CA VAL A 171 -0.92 23.49 1.27
C VAL A 171 0.58 23.53 1.05
N ALA A 172 1.24 22.37 0.99
CA ALA A 172 2.71 22.35 0.92
C ALA A 172 3.23 22.73 -0.49
N GLY A 173 2.51 22.31 -1.53
CA GLY A 173 2.90 22.51 -2.92
C GLY A 173 2.33 23.76 -3.57
N ALA A 174 1.36 24.43 -2.94
CA ALA A 174 0.65 25.59 -3.51
C ALA A 174 0.12 25.34 -4.94
N MET A 175 -0.31 24.10 -5.24
CA MET A 175 -0.66 23.63 -6.59
C MET A 175 -2.17 23.72 -6.89
N SER A 176 -2.86 24.72 -6.33
CA SER A 176 -4.29 24.92 -6.57
C SER A 176 -4.54 25.74 -7.85
N ASP A 177 -5.50 25.31 -8.67
CA ASP A 177 -6.01 26.11 -9.80
C ASP A 177 -7.04 27.15 -9.38
N ASP A 178 -7.50 27.13 -8.12
CA ASP A 178 -8.49 28.09 -7.66
C ASP A 178 -7.89 29.50 -7.68
N PRO A 179 -8.41 30.43 -8.51
CA PRO A 179 -7.86 31.78 -8.59
C PRO A 179 -7.91 32.54 -7.27
N ARG A 180 -8.78 32.14 -6.34
CA ARG A 180 -8.90 32.72 -5.00
C ARG A 180 -7.71 32.32 -4.10
N ILE A 181 -7.11 31.16 -4.36
CA ILE A 181 -5.95 30.65 -3.63
C ILE A 181 -4.66 31.05 -4.35
N GLY A 182 -4.59 30.80 -5.66
CA GLY A 182 -3.37 31.01 -6.46
C GLY A 182 -2.20 30.15 -5.98
N PRO A 183 -0.94 30.53 -6.31
CA PRO A 183 0.26 29.81 -5.88
C PRO A 183 0.61 30.14 -4.42
N ARG A 184 -0.35 29.99 -3.51
CA ARG A 184 -0.19 30.29 -2.09
C ARG A 184 -0.53 29.09 -1.22
N THR A 185 0.11 29.02 -0.07
CA THR A 185 -0.18 27.99 0.91
C THR A 185 -1.39 28.41 1.75
N VAL A 186 -2.27 27.45 2.04
CA VAL A 186 -3.48 27.66 2.84
C VAL A 186 -3.32 26.90 4.15
N SER A 187 -3.13 27.60 5.27
CA SER A 187 -3.10 26.97 6.59
C SER A 187 -4.43 27.16 7.32
N HIS A 188 -4.78 26.17 8.15
CA HIS A 188 -5.87 26.37 9.11
C HIS A 188 -5.36 27.35 10.18
N PRO A 189 -6.15 28.36 10.58
CA PRO A 189 -5.77 29.18 11.72
C PRO A 189 -5.65 28.28 12.96
N ILE A 190 -4.53 28.38 13.67
CA ILE A 190 -4.46 27.88 15.05
C ILE A 190 -5.34 28.82 15.86
N ASP A 191 -6.46 28.30 16.37
CA ASP A 191 -7.45 29.08 17.10
C ASP A 191 -6.79 29.76 18.32
N LYS A 192 -6.53 31.06 18.19
CA LYS A 192 -6.25 31.97 19.30
C LYS A 192 -7.46 32.90 19.48
N GLY A 193 -8.63 32.30 19.66
CA GLY A 193 -9.83 33.02 20.06
C GLY A 193 -10.47 33.83 18.93
N GLY A 194 -11.42 33.20 18.24
CA GLY A 194 -12.70 33.87 17.97
C GLY A 194 -13.05 34.18 16.52
N ASP A 195 -12.13 34.15 15.56
CA ASP A 195 -12.47 34.32 14.14
C ASP A 195 -11.73 33.33 13.23
N ARG A 196 -12.49 32.52 12.48
CA ARG A 196 -11.98 31.58 11.48
C ARG A 196 -11.57 32.32 10.20
N LEU A 197 -10.39 32.92 10.23
CA LEU A 197 -9.76 33.46 9.01
C LEU A 197 -8.82 32.41 8.40
N ILE A 198 -9.09 32.02 7.16
CA ILE A 198 -8.13 31.27 6.34
C ILE A 198 -6.91 32.18 6.18
N GLN A 199 -5.78 31.81 6.81
CA GLN A 199 -4.55 32.57 6.66
C GLN A 199 -3.89 32.15 5.34
N ILE A 200 -4.08 32.99 4.34
CA ILE A 200 -3.29 32.92 3.10
C ILE A 200 -1.91 33.44 3.46
N VAL A 201 -0.92 32.55 3.55
CA VAL A 201 0.46 32.94 3.83
C VAL A 201 1.09 33.35 2.48
N PRO A 202 1.51 34.62 2.30
CA PRO A 202 2.29 34.99 1.13
C PRO A 202 3.65 34.28 1.21
N SER A 203 4.09 33.76 0.06
CA SER A 203 5.44 33.24 -0.16
C SER A 203 6.51 34.28 0.14
#